data_AF-A0A2G2J4L8-F1
#
_entry.id   AF-A0A2G2J4L8-F1
#
_cell.length_a   1.000
_cell.length_b   1.000
_cell.length_c   1.000
_cell.angle_alpha   90.00
_cell.angle_beta   90.00
_cell.angle_gamma   90.00
#
_symmetry.space_group_name_H-M   'P 1'
#
loop_
_entity.id
_entity.type
_entity.pdbx_description
1 polymer ?
#
loop_
_entity_poly.entity_id
_entity_poly.type
_entity_poly.pdbx_seq_one_letter_code
_entity_poly.pdbx_strand_id
1 'polypeptide(L)'
;MSWKHNLQLLDLDEDARFEVRCVSKECGHTRYVEVKLLLKNPWNRQYFLDQIEDNMRCELRECRAKCTLMLASDAETEGFQGGLT
;
A
#
# COMPACT_ATOMS: atom_id res chain seq x y z
N MET A 1 -3.76 10.82 14.31
CA MET A 1 -3.09 11.42 13.14
C MET A 1 -1.97 10.50 12.72
N SER A 2 -2.10 9.86 11.57
CA SER A 2 -1.06 9.00 11.00
C SER A 2 -0.05 9.84 10.22
N TRP A 3 1.24 9.50 10.30
CA TRP A 3 2.32 10.11 9.52
C TRP A 3 2.02 10.18 8.01
N LYS A 4 1.18 9.26 7.51
CA LYS A 4 0.67 9.19 6.13
C LYS A 4 -0.08 10.43 5.64
N HIS A 5 -0.64 11.26 6.53
CA HIS A 5 -1.33 12.49 6.13
C HIS A 5 -0.37 13.62 5.77
N ASN A 6 0.89 13.56 6.20
CA ASN A 6 1.87 14.63 5.96
C ASN A 6 2.92 14.24 4.93
N LEU A 7 2.91 13.00 4.45
CA LEU A 7 3.85 12.49 3.47
C LEU A 7 3.19 12.41 2.10
N GLN A 8 3.75 13.13 1.12
CA GLN A 8 3.33 13.04 -0.27
C GLN A 8 4.09 11.92 -0.97
N LEU A 9 3.49 11.37 -2.03
CA LEU A 9 4.14 10.35 -2.85
C LEU A 9 5.48 10.83 -3.45
N LEU A 10 5.60 12.13 -3.73
CA LEU A 10 6.82 12.77 -4.25
C LEU A 10 7.95 12.90 -3.23
N ASP A 11 7.63 12.81 -1.94
CA ASP A 11 8.63 12.89 -0.86
C ASP A 11 9.34 11.54 -0.65
N LEU A 12 8.82 10.48 -1.26
CA LEU A 12 9.37 9.13 -1.17
C LEU A 12 10.37 8.84 -2.29
N ASP A 13 11.29 7.95 -1.97
CA ASP A 13 12.22 7.39 -2.94
C ASP A 13 11.46 6.62 -4.04
N GLU A 14 11.82 6.82 -5.31
CA GLU A 14 11.16 6.18 -6.43
C GLU A 14 11.33 4.64 -6.43
N ASP A 15 12.41 4.15 -5.82
CA ASP A 15 12.69 2.72 -5.66
C ASP A 15 12.04 2.12 -4.41
N ALA A 16 11.50 2.95 -3.51
CA ALA A 16 10.76 2.45 -2.36
C ALA A 16 9.51 1.68 -2.79
N ARG A 17 9.15 0.70 -1.96
CA ARG A 17 8.02 -0.20 -2.19
C ARG A 17 6.97 -0.02 -1.10
N PHE A 18 5.72 -0.14 -1.50
CA PHE A 18 4.59 -0.20 -0.60
C PHE A 18 4.03 -1.61 -0.57
N GLU A 19 3.87 -2.14 0.62
CA GLU A 19 3.02 -3.28 0.85
C GLU A 19 1.56 -2.81 0.91
N VAL A 20 0.73 -3.37 0.05
CA VAL A 20 -0.70 -3.12 -0.01
C VAL A 20 -1.41 -4.39 0.42
N ARG A 21 -2.06 -4.33 1.59
CA ARG A 21 -2.76 -5.45 2.18
C ARG A 21 -4.27 -5.21 2.18
N CYS A 22 -5.02 -6.19 1.70
CA CYS A 22 -6.48 -6.17 1.80
C CYS A 22 -6.93 -6.28 3.26
N VAL A 23 -7.81 -5.38 3.70
CA VAL A 23 -8.34 -5.42 5.08
C VAL A 23 -9.41 -6.49 5.28
N SER A 24 -9.95 -7.04 4.19
CA SER A 24 -10.91 -8.14 4.27
C SER A 24 -10.21 -9.40 4.76
N LYS A 25 -10.71 -9.98 5.86
CA LYS A 25 -10.21 -11.23 6.45
C LYS A 25 -10.39 -12.44 5.53
N GLU A 26 -11.39 -12.40 4.66
CA GLU A 26 -11.68 -13.48 3.70
C GLU A 26 -10.70 -13.49 2.54
N CYS A 27 -10.16 -12.32 2.19
CA CYS A 27 -9.24 -12.16 1.08
C CYS A 27 -7.79 -12.20 1.55
N GLY A 28 -7.41 -11.36 2.52
CA GLY A 28 -6.05 -11.29 3.06
C GLY A 28 -4.94 -11.00 2.03
N HIS A 29 -5.30 -10.68 0.79
CA HIS A 29 -4.36 -10.55 -0.32
C HIS A 29 -3.41 -9.39 -0.08
N THR A 30 -2.12 -9.68 -0.22
CA THR A 30 -1.03 -8.73 -0.02
C THR A 30 -0.23 -8.64 -1.29
N ARG A 31 0.04 -7.42 -1.76
CA ARG A 31 0.83 -7.15 -2.96
C ARG A 31 1.81 -6.03 -2.71
N TYR A 32 2.87 -6.00 -3.49
CA TYR A 32 3.85 -4.92 -3.43
C TYR A 32 3.66 -3.99 -4.63
N VAL A 33 3.71 -2.68 -4.36
CA VAL A 33 3.59 -1.63 -5.37
C VAL A 33 4.76 -0.68 -5.22
N GLU A 34 5.52 -0.49 -6.29
CA GLU A 34 6.66 0.43 -6.28
C GLU A 34 6.18 1.89 -6.41
N VAL A 35 6.84 2.81 -5.71
CA VAL A 35 6.53 4.25 -5.75
C VAL A 35 6.60 4.77 -7.19
N LYS A 36 7.64 4.39 -7.96
CA LYS A 36 7.76 4.75 -9.38
C LYS A 36 6.53 4.40 -10.22
N LEU A 37 5.85 3.28 -9.92
CA LEU A 37 4.62 2.89 -10.64
C LEU A 37 3.44 3.79 -10.27
N LEU A 38 3.35 4.20 -9.01
CA LEU A 38 2.34 5.16 -8.56
C LEU A 38 2.61 6.56 -9.16
N LEU A 39 3.87 6.97 -9.26
CA LEU A 39 4.31 8.24 -9.85
C LEU A 39 4.11 8.33 -11.38
N LYS A 40 3.99 7.19 -12.08
CA LYS A 40 3.60 7.17 -13.51
C LYS A 40 2.24 7.82 -13.73
N ASN A 41 1.33 7.74 -12.74
CA ASN A 41 0.05 8.42 -12.83
C ASN A 41 0.21 9.90 -12.38
N PRO A 42 0.08 10.89 -13.27
CA PRO A 42 0.29 12.30 -12.91
C PRO A 42 -0.66 12.80 -11.82
N TRP A 43 -1.86 12.21 -11.72
CA TRP A 43 -2.82 12.52 -10.67
C TRP A 43 -2.33 12.12 -9.26
N ASN A 44 -1.56 11.04 -9.16
CA ASN A 44 -1.09 10.51 -7.87
C ASN A 44 0.08 11.30 -7.29
N ARG A 45 0.78 12.10 -8.10
CA ARG A 45 1.96 12.86 -7.68
C ARG A 45 1.64 13.88 -6.59
N GLN A 46 0.44 14.47 -6.64
CA GLN A 46 0.00 15.49 -5.69
C GLN A 46 -0.78 14.90 -4.50
N TYR A 47 -0.99 13.58 -4.48
CA TYR A 47 -1.73 12.93 -3.40
C TYR A 47 -0.83 12.55 -2.23
N PHE A 48 -1.39 12.70 -1.04
CA PHE A 48 -0.81 12.17 0.19
C PHE A 48 -1.01 10.66 0.28
N LEU A 49 -0.16 9.98 1.04
CA LEU A 49 -0.24 8.52 1.21
C LEU A 49 -1.61 8.06 1.73
N ASP A 50 -2.23 8.82 2.62
CA ASP A 50 -3.58 8.54 3.11
C ASP A 50 -4.65 8.58 2.00
N GLN A 51 -4.55 9.54 1.08
CA GLN A 51 -5.47 9.65 -0.06
C GLN A 51 -5.26 8.52 -1.06
N ILE A 52 -4.01 8.10 -1.24
CA ILE A 52 -3.67 6.95 -2.07
C ILE A 52 -4.25 5.67 -1.44
N GLU A 53 -4.10 5.49 -0.13
CA GLU A 53 -4.68 4.38 0.63
C GLU A 53 -6.22 4.36 0.53
N ASP A 54 -6.89 5.50 0.73
CA ASP A 54 -8.35 5.56 0.65
C ASP A 54 -8.90 5.33 -0.76
N ASN A 55 -8.13 5.62 -1.81
CA ASN A 55 -8.48 5.30 -3.19
C ASN A 55 -8.13 3.85 -3.59
N MET A 56 -7.23 3.18 -2.85
CA MET A 56 -6.85 1.80 -3.16
C MET A 56 -7.96 0.81 -2.79
N ARG A 57 -8.22 -0.09 -3.74
CA ARG A 57 -9.15 -1.21 -3.58
C ARG A 57 -8.43 -2.50 -3.96
N CYS A 58 -8.90 -3.60 -3.39
CA CYS A 58 -8.37 -4.91 -3.70
C CYS A 58 -8.52 -5.20 -5.20
N GLU A 59 -7.45 -5.74 -5.82
CA GLU A 59 -7.44 -6.11 -7.24
C GLU A 59 -8.34 -7.32 -7.54
N LEU A 60 -8.58 -8.16 -6.53
CA LEU A 60 -9.53 -9.27 -6.64
C LEU A 60 -10.93 -8.72 -6.87
N ARG A 61 -11.48 -9.06 -8.05
CA ARG A 61 -12.77 -8.55 -8.56
C ARG A 61 -13.94 -8.76 -7.61
N GLU A 62 -13.88 -9.85 -6.85
CA GLU A 62 -14.88 -10.28 -5.87
C GLU A 62 -14.79 -9.54 -4.53
N CYS A 63 -13.59 -9.10 -4.13
CA CYS A 63 -13.40 -8.49 -2.82
C CYS A 63 -13.67 -6.98 -2.87
N ARG A 64 -12.94 -6.25 -3.75
CA ARG A 64 -12.92 -4.77 -3.84
C ARG A 64 -12.90 -4.04 -2.49
N ALA A 65 -12.48 -4.68 -1.42
CA ALA A 65 -12.43 -4.06 -0.11
C ALA A 65 -11.35 -2.98 -0.07
N LYS A 66 -11.39 -2.13 0.95
CA LYS A 66 -10.31 -1.17 1.20
C LYS A 66 -9.00 -1.93 1.42
N CYS A 67 -7.90 -1.36 0.96
CA CYS A 67 -6.58 -1.86 1.25
C CYS A 67 -5.86 -0.88 2.19
N THR A 68 -5.03 -1.42 3.06
CA THR A 68 -4.08 -0.64 3.85
C THR A 68 -2.74 -0.62 3.12
N LEU A 69 -2.11 0.54 3.11
CA LEU A 69 -0.80 0.78 2.54
C LEU A 69 0.22 0.92 3.68
N MET A 70 1.30 0.15 3.57
CA MET A 70 2.42 0.13 4.50
C MET A 70 3.71 0.34 3.71
N LEU A 71 4.60 1.21 4.20
CA LEU A 71 5.92 1.34 3.59
C LEU A 71 6.69 0.06 3.85
N ALA A 72 7.15 -0.61 2.79
CA ALA A 72 8.00 -1.78 2.92
C ALA A 72 9.40 -1.28 3.26
N SER A 73 9.76 -1.33 4.54
CA SER A 73 11.14 -1.13 4.97
C SER A 73 11.97 -2.32 4.48
N ASP A 74 13.14 -2.06 3.89
CA ASP A 74 14.11 -3.08 3.45
C ASP A 74 14.62 -3.96 4.61
N ALA A 75 14.35 -3.54 5.85
CA ALA A 75 14.48 -4.37 7.04
C ALA A 75 13.39 -5.44 7.07
N GLU A 76 13.73 -6.56 6.46
CA GLU A 76 13.24 -7.89 6.78
C GLU A 76 11.83 -8.19 6.28
N THR A 77 11.80 -8.88 5.14
CA THR A 77 10.78 -9.88 4.82
C THR A 77 10.74 -10.95 5.92
N GLU A 78 10.30 -10.60 7.13
CA GLU A 78 9.81 -11.57 8.10
C GLU A 78 8.46 -12.03 7.58
N GLY A 79 8.52 -13.11 6.79
CA GLY A 79 7.36 -13.79 6.26
C GLY A 79 6.34 -14.04 7.37
N PHE A 80 5.20 -13.40 7.25
CA PHE A 80 3.90 -14.03 7.44
C PHE A 80 3.89 -15.17 8.49
N GLN A 81 3.82 -14.86 9.78
CA GLN A 81 3.34 -15.82 10.79
C GLN A 81 1.81 -15.97 10.64
N GLY A 82 1.39 -16.58 9.54
CA GLY A 82 0.02 -16.97 9.28
C GLY A 82 -0.12 -18.47 9.49
N GLY A 83 -0.17 -18.91 10.74
CA GLY A 83 -0.33 -20.31 11.10
C GLY A 83 -0.72 -20.50 12.57
N LEU A 84 -1.80 -19.85 13.01
CA LEU A 84 -2.54 -20.33 14.17
C LEU A 84 -3.48 -21.44 13.70
N THR A 85 -2.99 -22.68 13.72
CA THR A 85 -3.79 -23.91 13.92
C THR A 85 -2.90 -24.99 14.50
#